data_AF-A0A0F0KDH6-F1
#
_entry.id   AF-A0A0F0KDH6-F1
#
_cell.length_a   1.000
_cell.length_b   1.000
_cell.length_c   1.000
_cell.angle_alpha   90.00
_cell.angle_beta   90.00
_cell.angle_gamma   90.00
#
_symmetry.space_group_name_H-M   'P 1'
#
loop_
_entity.id
_entity.type
_entity.pdbx_description
1 polymer ?
#
loop_
_entity_poly.entity_id
_entity_poly.type
_entity_poly.pdbx_seq_one_letter_code
_entity_poly.pdbx_strand_id
1 'polypeptide(L)'
;MPEALLTAERLVRRFARDTNLLVAGRRFAVVGGGAVADELGALLLRLGARVDGGTVAFVPGAEVEILLDGAPFPPRASADDRIDFAGDHMPVSRGIAATLRDARVVRGVRIGIAMVLEPKTAQLALLLRDAGAEVSVYAHPDEIDVEVAAALRARGIPVDGDPALSGTAERDAALAFLRRGHDLLLDDGSHLIRLAHEADVLEDLRGAAEETTSGLTPLRRMAAEGALRIPVIAVNDAPMKTAFDNRYGTGQSCVFAIADVLDAAGIALRDQPAVVVGYGPVGEGVAAHLRALGAVVGVTETDPVRALRAAHDGYATGLLRDLAPGALVVSATGVPHTIDAETLRAARIVAVAGGVPEEVDLDLADLHPVSLADAPLPHLDRIGDGALIVARGGCVNLAAAEGNPIEIMDLSFAVQLSAVAQLLGSPLPPGVHPFPAEADAAVARAALAARGERVDARSEAQQRAQQDWRSPRYRAGGRA
;
A
#
# COMPACT_ATOMS: atom_id res chain seq x y z
N MET A 1 30.32 6.57 7.16
CA MET A 1 29.53 5.32 7.30
C MET A 1 30.33 4.16 6.73
N PRO A 2 30.28 2.93 7.28
CA PRO A 2 30.93 1.78 6.65
C PRO A 2 30.33 1.56 5.25
N GLU A 3 31.19 1.55 4.23
CA GLU A 3 30.83 1.34 2.82
C GLU A 3 29.99 0.07 2.60
N ALA A 4 30.21 -0.95 3.42
CA ALA A 4 29.49 -2.22 3.38
C ALA A 4 27.99 -2.08 3.68
N LEU A 5 27.60 -1.27 4.67
CA LEU A 5 26.19 -1.08 5.04
C LEU A 5 25.42 -0.35 3.92
N LEU A 6 26.03 0.68 3.32
CA LEU A 6 25.41 1.40 2.20
C LEU A 6 25.25 0.48 0.98
N THR A 7 26.26 -0.35 0.71
CA THR A 7 26.20 -1.32 -0.38
C THR A 7 25.07 -2.33 -0.14
N ALA A 8 24.98 -2.90 1.07
CA ALA A 8 23.92 -3.83 1.44
C ALA A 8 22.51 -3.19 1.30
N GLU A 9 22.34 -1.95 1.77
CA GLU A 9 21.09 -1.20 1.59
C GLU A 9 20.72 -1.02 0.12
N ARG A 10 21.65 -0.54 -0.71
CA ARG A 10 21.44 -0.34 -2.14
C ARG A 10 21.06 -1.63 -2.86
N LEU A 11 21.61 -2.77 -2.45
CA LEU A 11 21.27 -4.07 -3.02
C LEU A 11 19.84 -4.51 -2.68
N VAL A 12 19.40 -4.31 -1.44
CA VAL A 12 18.01 -4.61 -1.04
C VAL A 12 17.03 -3.66 -1.74
N ARG A 13 17.35 -2.37 -1.81
CA ARG A 13 16.52 -1.38 -2.55
C ARG A 13 16.45 -1.71 -4.04
N ARG A 14 17.57 -2.09 -4.66
CA ARG A 14 17.60 -2.55 -6.05
C ARG A 14 16.69 -3.75 -6.27
N PHE A 15 16.76 -4.77 -5.41
CA PHE A 15 15.82 -5.90 -5.50
C PHE A 15 14.37 -5.42 -5.47
N ALA A 16 13.99 -4.60 -4.49
CA ALA A 16 12.62 -4.12 -4.34
C ALA A 16 12.16 -3.26 -5.51
N ARG A 17 13.02 -2.36 -6.03
CA ARG A 17 12.71 -1.51 -7.18
C ARG A 17 12.57 -2.32 -8.46
N ASP A 18 13.55 -3.18 -8.75
CA ASP A 18 13.61 -3.88 -10.04
C ASP A 18 12.50 -4.95 -10.13
N THR A 19 12.01 -5.49 -9.00
CA THR A 19 10.98 -6.54 -8.96
C THR A 19 9.61 -6.08 -8.46
N ASN A 20 9.53 -4.95 -7.74
CA ASN A 20 8.32 -4.53 -7.00
C ASN A 20 7.84 -5.61 -6.00
N LEU A 21 8.77 -6.38 -5.43
CA LEU A 21 8.48 -7.44 -4.46
C LEU A 21 8.77 -7.03 -3.02
N LEU A 22 8.06 -7.66 -2.09
CA LEU A 22 8.19 -7.44 -0.66
C LEU A 22 9.44 -8.15 -0.11
N VAL A 23 10.17 -7.48 0.79
CA VAL A 23 11.29 -8.05 1.55
C VAL A 23 10.78 -8.80 2.79
N ALA A 24 9.82 -8.22 3.52
CA ALA A 24 9.26 -8.82 4.72
C ALA A 24 8.59 -10.17 4.44
N GLY A 25 8.81 -11.16 5.30
CA GLY A 25 8.23 -12.50 5.17
C GLY A 25 8.83 -13.35 4.04
N ARG A 26 9.72 -12.80 3.21
CA ARG A 26 10.41 -13.52 2.13
C ARG A 26 11.67 -14.22 2.65
N ARG A 27 12.05 -15.29 1.96
CA ARG A 27 13.27 -16.06 2.23
C ARG A 27 14.39 -15.67 1.28
N PHE A 28 15.54 -15.33 1.83
CA PHE A 28 16.72 -14.95 1.09
C PHE A 28 17.89 -15.91 1.37
N ALA A 29 18.77 -16.05 0.39
CA ALA A 29 20.09 -16.61 0.53
C ALA A 29 21.13 -15.49 0.29
N VAL A 30 22.07 -15.32 1.21
CA VAL A 30 23.23 -14.47 0.99
C VAL A 30 24.41 -15.40 0.76
N VAL A 31 24.91 -15.44 -0.48
CA VAL A 31 26.00 -16.33 -0.87
C VAL A 31 27.34 -15.61 -0.65
N GLY A 32 28.37 -16.35 -0.23
CA GLY A 32 29.70 -15.80 0.03
C GLY A 32 29.87 -15.31 1.48
N GLY A 33 30.82 -14.39 1.69
CA GLY A 33 31.13 -13.85 3.01
C GLY A 33 31.81 -12.48 2.93
N GLY A 34 32.10 -11.89 4.08
CA GLY A 34 32.69 -10.55 4.20
C GLY A 34 31.66 -9.49 4.59
N ALA A 35 32.14 -8.26 4.82
CA ALA A 35 31.35 -7.21 5.49
C ALA A 35 30.01 -6.89 4.77
N VAL A 36 29.98 -6.89 3.43
CA VAL A 36 28.73 -6.64 2.69
C VAL A 36 27.73 -7.78 2.90
N ALA A 37 28.18 -9.04 2.87
CA ALA A 37 27.31 -10.20 3.09
C ALA A 37 26.77 -10.22 4.53
N ASP A 38 27.60 -9.88 5.51
CA ASP A 38 27.20 -9.81 6.92
C ASP A 38 26.17 -8.69 7.15
N GLU A 39 26.40 -7.49 6.62
CA GLU A 39 25.46 -6.37 6.71
C GLU A 39 24.16 -6.65 5.94
N LEU A 40 24.23 -7.34 4.80
CA LEU A 40 23.07 -7.73 4.03
C LEU A 40 22.19 -8.72 4.80
N GLY A 41 22.80 -9.77 5.38
CA GLY A 41 22.07 -10.72 6.22
C GLY A 41 21.42 -10.04 7.43
N ALA A 42 22.14 -9.16 8.11
CA ALA A 42 21.61 -8.39 9.24
C ALA A 42 20.46 -7.46 8.83
N LEU A 43 20.61 -6.74 7.71
CA LEU A 43 19.58 -5.84 7.19
C LEU A 43 18.30 -6.59 6.80
N LEU A 44 18.43 -7.71 6.10
CA LEU A 44 17.28 -8.55 5.71
C LEU A 44 16.48 -9.01 6.94
N LEU A 45 17.16 -9.43 8.01
CA LEU A 45 16.51 -9.78 9.28
C LEU A 45 15.80 -8.58 9.93
N ARG A 46 16.43 -7.39 9.93
CA ARG A 46 15.79 -6.16 10.44
C ARG A 46 14.55 -5.76 9.65
N LEU A 47 14.51 -6.08 8.35
CA LEU A 47 13.36 -5.86 7.46
C LEU A 47 12.31 -6.99 7.53
N GLY A 48 12.49 -7.97 8.43
CA GLY A 48 11.51 -9.04 8.64
C GLY A 48 11.59 -10.18 7.63
N ALA A 49 12.68 -10.30 6.89
CA ALA A 49 12.95 -11.44 6.02
C ALA A 49 13.56 -12.62 6.82
N ARG A 50 13.62 -13.81 6.20
CA ARG A 50 14.38 -14.96 6.69
C ARG A 50 15.61 -15.17 5.85
N VAL A 51 16.73 -15.53 6.47
CA VAL A 51 18.02 -15.77 5.80
C VAL A 51 18.44 -17.23 6.04
N ASP A 52 17.74 -18.17 5.41
CA ASP A 52 17.86 -19.61 5.68
C ASP A 52 17.73 -20.48 4.41
N GLY A 53 18.40 -20.08 3.33
CA GLY A 53 18.12 -20.59 1.99
C GLY A 53 16.79 -20.02 1.49
N GLY A 54 16.76 -19.56 0.24
CA GLY A 54 15.64 -18.72 -0.19
C GLY A 54 15.41 -18.72 -1.68
N THR A 55 14.24 -18.19 -2.05
CA THR A 55 13.86 -17.94 -3.43
C THR A 55 14.66 -16.79 -4.01
N VAL A 56 15.14 -15.86 -3.18
CA VAL A 56 16.02 -14.78 -3.65
C VAL A 56 17.45 -15.01 -3.18
N ALA A 57 18.43 -14.93 -4.08
CA ALA A 57 19.84 -15.10 -3.74
C ALA A 57 20.67 -13.88 -4.16
N PHE A 58 21.48 -13.38 -3.24
CA PHE A 58 22.53 -12.40 -3.54
C PHE A 58 23.85 -13.15 -3.76
N VAL A 59 24.34 -13.13 -4.99
CA VAL A 59 25.51 -13.89 -5.42
C VAL A 59 26.70 -12.94 -5.67
N PRO A 60 27.87 -13.19 -5.02
CA PRO A 60 29.04 -12.36 -5.23
C PRO A 60 29.54 -12.42 -6.68
N GLY A 61 29.93 -11.26 -7.20
CA GLY A 61 30.51 -11.08 -8.52
C GLY A 61 31.24 -9.74 -8.62
N ALA A 62 31.66 -9.35 -9.83
CA ALA A 62 32.18 -7.99 -10.07
C ALA A 62 31.13 -6.92 -9.68
N GLU A 63 29.87 -7.21 -9.95
CA GLU A 63 28.71 -6.65 -9.26
C GLU A 63 27.94 -7.80 -8.60
N VAL A 64 27.26 -7.52 -7.49
CA VAL A 64 26.42 -8.54 -6.85
C VAL A 64 25.21 -8.82 -7.74
N GLU A 65 25.05 -10.08 -8.12
CA GLU A 65 23.91 -10.57 -8.87
C GLU A 65 22.77 -10.92 -7.92
N ILE A 66 21.53 -10.63 -8.33
CA ILE A 66 20.32 -10.91 -7.56
C ILE A 66 19.50 -11.90 -8.38
N LEU A 67 19.37 -13.13 -7.87
CA LEU A 67 18.60 -14.20 -8.51
C LEU A 67 17.25 -14.35 -7.82
N LEU A 68 16.19 -14.60 -8.59
CA LEU A 68 14.87 -15.02 -8.15
C LEU A 68 14.61 -16.44 -8.67
N ASP A 69 14.32 -17.36 -7.76
CA ASP A 69 14.16 -18.80 -8.00
C ASP A 69 15.33 -19.44 -8.77
N GLY A 70 16.55 -18.96 -8.48
CA GLY A 70 17.79 -19.47 -9.06
C GLY A 70 18.13 -18.92 -10.45
N ALA A 71 17.34 -17.98 -10.98
CA ALA A 71 17.60 -17.31 -12.25
C ALA A 71 17.59 -15.78 -12.08
N PRO A 72 18.22 -15.00 -12.97
CA PRO A 72 17.98 -13.57 -13.03
C PRO A 72 16.49 -13.31 -13.25
N PHE A 73 15.90 -12.35 -12.53
CA PHE A 73 14.51 -11.98 -12.78
C PHE A 73 14.36 -11.35 -14.18
N PRO A 74 13.23 -11.59 -14.88
CA PRO A 74 13.01 -11.06 -16.21
C PRO A 74 12.98 -9.52 -16.17
N PRO A 75 13.42 -8.84 -17.25
CA PRO A 75 13.31 -7.40 -17.34
C PRO A 75 11.83 -6.98 -17.31
N ARG A 76 11.51 -5.97 -16.50
CA ARG A 76 10.18 -5.38 -16.39
C ARG A 76 10.11 -4.05 -17.13
N ALA A 77 10.56 -4.06 -18.40
CA ALA A 77 10.81 -2.85 -19.18
C ALA A 77 9.55 -2.26 -19.82
N SER A 78 8.58 -3.10 -20.19
CA SER A 78 7.29 -2.66 -20.74
C SER A 78 6.17 -2.77 -19.70
N ALA A 79 5.07 -2.04 -19.93
CA ALA A 79 3.86 -2.20 -19.12
C ALA A 79 3.32 -3.64 -19.17
N ASP A 80 3.37 -4.31 -20.33
CA ASP A 80 2.96 -5.72 -20.44
C ASP A 80 3.82 -6.63 -19.57
N ASP A 81 5.15 -6.46 -19.58
CA ASP A 81 6.06 -7.23 -18.70
C ASP A 81 5.75 -6.97 -17.22
N ARG A 82 5.52 -5.70 -16.84
CA ARG A 82 5.18 -5.31 -15.48
C ARG A 82 3.86 -5.93 -15.03
N ILE A 83 2.85 -5.92 -15.89
CA ILE A 83 1.52 -6.51 -15.64
C ILE A 83 1.65 -8.02 -15.49
N ASP A 84 2.32 -8.70 -16.43
CA ASP A 84 2.44 -10.16 -16.41
C ASP A 84 3.25 -10.64 -15.20
N PHE A 85 4.35 -9.94 -14.89
CA PHE A 85 5.14 -10.20 -13.69
C PHE A 85 4.31 -10.04 -12.41
N ALA A 86 3.44 -9.02 -12.34
CA ALA A 86 2.51 -8.89 -11.21
C ALA A 86 1.56 -10.09 -11.13
N GLY A 87 1.00 -10.55 -12.26
CA GLY A 87 0.12 -11.70 -12.31
C GLY A 87 0.77 -13.01 -11.83
N ASP A 88 2.06 -13.20 -12.10
CA ASP A 88 2.82 -14.35 -11.61
C ASP A 88 3.07 -14.32 -10.10
N HIS A 89 3.09 -13.13 -9.50
CA HIS A 89 3.36 -12.91 -8.07
C HIS A 89 2.10 -12.56 -7.25
N MET A 90 0.91 -12.76 -7.82
CA MET A 90 -0.39 -12.60 -7.14
C MET A 90 -1.17 -13.93 -6.98
N PRO A 91 -0.59 -14.97 -6.34
CA PRO A 91 -1.22 -16.27 -6.25
C PRO A 91 -2.52 -16.29 -5.42
N VAL A 92 -2.68 -15.40 -4.44
CA VAL A 92 -3.85 -15.38 -3.56
C VAL A 92 -5.07 -14.87 -4.32
N SER A 93 -4.94 -13.72 -4.97
CA SER A 93 -5.97 -13.12 -5.83
C SER A 93 -6.33 -14.07 -6.98
N ARG A 94 -5.33 -14.70 -7.62
CA ARG A 94 -5.57 -15.73 -8.64
C ARG A 94 -6.42 -16.89 -8.13
N GLY A 95 -6.12 -17.39 -6.92
CA GLY A 95 -6.88 -18.49 -6.30
C GLY A 95 -8.33 -18.10 -6.00
N ILE A 96 -8.56 -16.90 -5.49
CA ILE A 96 -9.92 -16.40 -5.20
C ILE A 96 -10.69 -16.14 -6.49
N ALA A 97 -10.08 -15.49 -7.48
CA ALA A 97 -10.68 -15.27 -8.79
C ALA A 97 -11.05 -16.59 -9.49
N ALA A 98 -10.20 -17.62 -9.39
CA ALA A 98 -10.53 -18.97 -9.87
C ALA A 98 -11.77 -19.54 -9.17
N THR A 99 -11.93 -19.32 -7.86
CA THR A 99 -13.12 -19.73 -7.11
C THR A 99 -14.38 -19.00 -7.62
N LEU A 100 -14.30 -17.69 -7.87
CA LEU A 100 -15.40 -16.91 -8.46
C LEU A 100 -15.80 -17.42 -9.85
N ARG A 101 -14.80 -17.71 -10.69
CA ARG A 101 -14.97 -18.24 -12.05
C ARG A 101 -15.66 -19.60 -12.03
N ASP A 102 -15.13 -20.53 -11.24
CA ASP A 102 -15.58 -21.92 -11.22
C ASP A 102 -17.01 -22.02 -10.65
N ALA A 103 -17.34 -21.16 -9.68
CA ALA A 103 -18.70 -20.99 -9.16
C ALA A 103 -19.60 -20.12 -10.05
N ARG A 104 -19.06 -19.49 -11.11
CA ARG A 104 -19.75 -18.58 -12.04
C ARG A 104 -20.45 -17.41 -11.35
N VAL A 105 -19.90 -16.94 -10.22
CA VAL A 105 -20.51 -15.90 -9.37
C VAL A 105 -20.59 -14.55 -10.08
N VAL A 106 -19.55 -14.20 -10.84
CA VAL A 106 -19.40 -12.90 -11.50
C VAL A 106 -19.80 -12.91 -12.99
N ARG A 107 -20.36 -14.02 -13.50
CA ARG A 107 -20.66 -14.16 -14.93
C ARG A 107 -21.68 -13.13 -15.38
N GLY A 108 -21.28 -12.23 -16.28
CA GLY A 108 -22.11 -11.16 -16.82
C GLY A 108 -22.39 -10.02 -15.84
N VAL A 109 -21.67 -9.97 -14.70
CA VAL A 109 -21.74 -8.85 -13.75
C VAL A 109 -20.85 -7.73 -14.27
N ARG A 110 -21.40 -6.52 -14.37
CA ARG A 110 -20.68 -5.29 -14.75
C ARG A 110 -19.98 -4.73 -13.53
N ILE A 111 -18.65 -4.69 -13.54
CA ILE A 111 -17.83 -4.21 -12.41
C ILE A 111 -17.01 -3.00 -12.87
N GLY A 112 -17.25 -1.87 -12.21
CA GLY A 112 -16.41 -0.69 -12.32
C GLY A 112 -15.28 -0.76 -11.30
N ILE A 113 -14.05 -0.43 -11.72
CA ILE A 113 -12.89 -0.28 -10.83
C ILE A 113 -12.42 1.17 -10.93
N ALA A 114 -12.38 1.88 -9.81
CA ALA A 114 -11.92 3.25 -9.70
C ALA A 114 -10.83 3.31 -8.62
N MET A 115 -9.57 3.14 -9.04
CA MET A 115 -8.41 3.04 -8.15
C MET A 115 -7.16 3.51 -8.89
N VAL A 116 -6.05 3.68 -8.16
CA VAL A 116 -4.73 3.88 -8.77
C VAL A 116 -4.46 2.79 -9.81
N LEU A 117 -4.27 3.20 -11.07
CA LEU A 117 -4.04 2.28 -12.18
C LEU A 117 -2.55 2.01 -12.34
N GLU A 118 -2.15 0.88 -11.75
CA GLU A 118 -0.81 0.32 -11.76
C GLU A 118 -0.86 -1.15 -12.22
N PRO A 119 0.29 -1.83 -12.42
CA PRO A 119 0.31 -3.21 -12.93
C PRO A 119 -0.53 -4.20 -12.11
N LYS A 120 -0.64 -3.99 -10.79
CA LYS A 120 -1.42 -4.84 -9.88
C LYS A 120 -2.92 -4.62 -10.02
N THR A 121 -3.36 -3.36 -10.16
CA THR A 121 -4.77 -3.02 -10.44
C THR A 121 -5.21 -3.56 -11.80
N ALA A 122 -4.32 -3.50 -12.81
CA ALA A 122 -4.56 -4.15 -14.09
C ALA A 122 -4.79 -5.67 -13.93
N GLN A 123 -4.04 -6.34 -13.05
CA GLN A 123 -4.28 -7.75 -12.73
C GLN A 123 -5.63 -8.00 -12.06
N LEU A 124 -6.08 -7.16 -11.13
CA LEU A 124 -7.44 -7.27 -10.56
C LEU A 124 -8.51 -7.22 -11.67
N ALA A 125 -8.37 -6.29 -12.62
CA ALA A 125 -9.30 -6.14 -13.74
C ALA A 125 -9.29 -7.37 -14.67
N LEU A 126 -8.09 -7.88 -15.01
CA LEU A 126 -7.92 -9.08 -15.83
C LEU A 126 -8.51 -10.32 -15.14
N LEU A 127 -8.27 -10.50 -13.84
CA LEU A 127 -8.79 -11.61 -13.06
C LEU A 127 -10.32 -11.64 -13.02
N LEU A 128 -10.97 -10.49 -12.83
CA LEU A 128 -12.42 -10.37 -12.84
C LEU A 128 -13.01 -10.68 -14.22
N ARG A 129 -12.41 -10.12 -15.28
CA ARG A 129 -12.79 -10.42 -16.68
C ARG A 129 -12.67 -11.91 -16.97
N ASP A 130 -11.56 -12.53 -16.60
CA ASP A 130 -11.30 -13.95 -16.83
C ASP A 130 -12.19 -14.86 -15.96
N ALA A 131 -12.72 -14.33 -14.86
CA ALA A 131 -13.76 -14.97 -14.07
C ALA A 131 -15.17 -14.83 -14.66
N GLY A 132 -15.34 -14.02 -15.71
CA GLY A 132 -16.57 -13.85 -16.49
C GLY A 132 -17.31 -12.53 -16.28
N ALA A 133 -16.73 -11.57 -15.56
CA ALA A 133 -17.29 -10.23 -15.38
C ALA A 133 -17.07 -9.35 -16.63
N GLU A 134 -17.93 -8.34 -16.79
CA GLU A 134 -17.72 -7.23 -17.71
C GLU A 134 -17.04 -6.09 -16.94
N VAL A 135 -15.77 -5.82 -17.24
CA VAL A 135 -14.95 -4.92 -16.42
C VAL A 135 -14.63 -3.64 -17.18
N SER A 136 -14.69 -2.51 -16.49
CA SER A 136 -14.11 -1.25 -16.95
C SER A 136 -13.41 -0.53 -15.82
N VAL A 137 -12.36 0.22 -16.15
CA VAL A 137 -11.51 0.92 -15.19
C VAL A 137 -11.61 2.43 -15.39
N TYR A 138 -11.63 3.17 -14.29
CA TYR A 138 -11.39 4.60 -14.21
C TYR A 138 -10.17 4.85 -13.34
N ALA A 139 -9.34 5.83 -13.70
CA ALA A 139 -8.25 6.31 -12.85
C ALA A 139 -8.22 7.83 -12.86
N HIS A 140 -7.98 8.43 -11.69
CA HIS A 140 -7.81 9.88 -11.57
C HIS A 140 -6.52 10.34 -12.29
N PRO A 141 -6.43 11.62 -12.68
CA PRO A 141 -5.30 12.16 -13.47
C PRO A 141 -3.93 11.95 -12.81
N ASP A 142 -3.88 12.01 -11.49
CA ASP A 142 -2.69 11.80 -10.65
C ASP A 142 -2.49 10.34 -10.21
N GLU A 143 -3.38 9.45 -10.63
CA GLU A 143 -3.42 8.05 -10.22
C GLU A 143 -3.32 7.08 -11.42
N ILE A 144 -2.93 7.56 -12.60
CA ILE A 144 -2.90 6.76 -13.83
C ILE A 144 -1.48 6.54 -14.37
N ASP A 145 -1.04 5.28 -14.43
CA ASP A 145 0.06 4.87 -15.31
C ASP A 145 -0.48 4.71 -16.74
N VAL A 146 -0.12 5.66 -17.61
CA VAL A 146 -0.63 5.72 -18.99
C VAL A 146 -0.19 4.54 -19.85
N GLU A 147 0.96 3.93 -19.56
CA GLU A 147 1.43 2.75 -20.29
C GLU A 147 0.64 1.51 -19.87
N VAL A 148 0.37 1.36 -18.57
CA VAL A 148 -0.51 0.30 -18.04
C VAL A 148 -1.93 0.47 -18.58
N ALA A 149 -2.45 1.70 -18.63
CA ALA A 149 -3.75 2.00 -19.22
C ALA A 149 -3.82 1.59 -20.70
N ALA A 150 -2.77 1.89 -21.48
CA ALA A 150 -2.68 1.50 -22.88
C ALA A 150 -2.63 -0.03 -23.05
N ALA A 151 -1.81 -0.72 -22.26
CA ALA A 151 -1.71 -2.18 -22.26
C ALA A 151 -3.05 -2.85 -21.90
N LEU A 152 -3.76 -2.31 -20.90
CA LEU A 152 -5.05 -2.84 -20.45
C LEU A 152 -6.16 -2.65 -21.51
N ARG A 153 -6.16 -1.50 -22.20
CA ARG A 153 -7.02 -1.26 -23.38
C ARG A 153 -6.72 -2.22 -24.52
N ALA A 154 -5.44 -2.48 -24.81
CA ALA A 154 -5.03 -3.47 -25.82
C ALA A 154 -5.46 -4.90 -25.46
N ARG A 155 -5.54 -5.21 -24.15
CA ARG A 155 -6.09 -6.46 -23.61
C ARG A 155 -7.63 -6.46 -23.53
N GLY A 156 -8.31 -5.47 -24.11
CA GLY A 156 -9.77 -5.45 -24.27
C GLY A 156 -10.55 -4.99 -23.04
N ILE A 157 -9.91 -4.35 -22.07
CA ILE A 157 -10.59 -3.74 -20.92
C ILE A 157 -10.66 -2.22 -21.16
N PRO A 158 -11.86 -1.62 -21.21
CA PRO A 158 -12.02 -0.17 -21.30
C PRO A 158 -11.39 0.53 -20.09
N VAL A 159 -10.57 1.55 -20.36
CA VAL A 159 -9.96 2.40 -19.34
C VAL A 159 -10.28 3.86 -19.65
N ASP A 160 -10.85 4.55 -18.67
CA ASP A 160 -11.13 5.98 -18.68
C ASP A 160 -10.16 6.69 -17.71
N GLY A 161 -9.60 7.83 -18.12
CA GLY A 161 -8.58 8.55 -17.34
C GLY A 161 -7.43 9.05 -18.21
N ASP A 162 -6.94 10.24 -17.89
CA ASP A 162 -5.86 10.96 -18.60
C ASP A 162 -5.21 11.97 -17.63
N PRO A 163 -3.86 12.00 -17.51
CA PRO A 163 -3.14 12.95 -16.65
C PRO A 163 -3.41 14.43 -16.94
N ALA A 164 -3.91 14.78 -18.12
CA ALA A 164 -4.22 16.15 -18.51
C ALA A 164 -5.60 16.64 -18.02
N LEU A 165 -6.46 15.74 -17.53
CA LEU A 165 -7.79 16.13 -17.06
C LEU A 165 -7.71 16.90 -15.74
N SER A 166 -8.60 17.87 -15.57
CA SER A 166 -8.76 18.62 -14.33
C SER A 166 -10.15 19.25 -14.25
N GLY A 167 -10.60 19.54 -13.03
CA GLY A 167 -11.82 20.30 -12.75
C GLY A 167 -13.06 19.71 -13.42
N THR A 168 -13.75 20.50 -14.24
CA THR A 168 -14.98 20.05 -14.93
C THR A 168 -14.71 18.91 -15.92
N ALA A 169 -13.59 18.93 -16.63
CA ALA A 169 -13.28 17.89 -17.63
C ALA A 169 -13.04 16.53 -16.96
N GLU A 170 -12.35 16.52 -15.81
CA GLU A 170 -12.20 15.32 -14.99
C GLU A 170 -13.55 14.82 -14.47
N ARG A 171 -14.36 15.73 -13.88
CA ARG A 171 -15.69 15.37 -13.40
C ARG A 171 -16.57 14.79 -14.50
N ASP A 172 -16.52 15.34 -15.71
CA ASP A 172 -17.30 14.84 -16.85
C ASP A 172 -16.83 13.45 -17.30
N ALA A 173 -15.52 13.17 -17.28
CA ALA A 173 -14.98 11.85 -17.56
C ALA A 173 -15.43 10.81 -16.50
N ALA A 174 -15.36 11.17 -15.22
CA ALA A 174 -15.83 10.33 -14.11
C ALA A 174 -17.34 10.03 -14.21
N LEU A 175 -18.16 11.04 -14.56
CA LEU A 175 -19.59 10.85 -14.80
C LEU A 175 -19.88 10.01 -16.04
N ALA A 176 -19.08 10.14 -17.12
CA ALA A 176 -19.21 9.33 -18.30
C ALA A 176 -18.92 7.84 -18.00
N PHE A 177 -17.90 7.58 -17.17
CA PHE A 177 -17.62 6.25 -16.65
C PHE A 177 -18.84 5.70 -15.88
N LEU A 178 -19.34 6.41 -14.86
CA LEU A 178 -20.48 5.97 -14.05
C LEU A 178 -21.75 5.71 -14.87
N ARG A 179 -22.01 6.55 -15.88
CA ARG A 179 -23.18 6.42 -16.78
C ARG A 179 -23.09 5.23 -17.74
N ARG A 180 -21.94 4.54 -17.82
CA ARG A 180 -21.84 3.24 -18.51
C ARG A 180 -22.70 2.17 -17.84
N GLY A 181 -23.01 2.34 -16.56
CA GLY A 181 -23.86 1.46 -15.76
C GLY A 181 -23.08 0.24 -15.25
N HIS A 182 -22.98 0.12 -13.92
CA HIS A 182 -22.24 -0.94 -13.24
C HIS A 182 -23.12 -1.59 -12.16
N ASP A 183 -23.01 -2.90 -12.00
CA ASP A 183 -23.68 -3.62 -10.93
C ASP A 183 -22.91 -3.48 -9.60
N LEU A 184 -21.57 -3.39 -9.68
CA LEU A 184 -20.70 -3.16 -8.54
C LEU A 184 -19.63 -2.12 -8.87
N LEU A 185 -19.21 -1.37 -7.84
CA LEU A 185 -18.08 -0.45 -7.92
C LEU A 185 -17.02 -0.83 -6.88
N LEU A 186 -15.78 -1.01 -7.31
CA LEU A 186 -14.61 -1.14 -6.45
C LEU A 186 -13.89 0.20 -6.45
N ASP A 187 -13.81 0.87 -5.31
CA ASP A 187 -13.36 2.26 -5.21
C ASP A 187 -12.20 2.40 -4.20
N ASP A 188 -11.31 3.34 -4.49
CA ASP A 188 -10.18 3.77 -3.66
C ASP A 188 -10.36 5.27 -3.37
N GLY A 189 -10.72 5.62 -2.14
CA GLY A 189 -10.95 7.00 -1.73
C GLY A 189 -12.41 7.46 -1.79
N SER A 190 -13.33 6.60 -2.26
CA SER A 190 -14.78 6.79 -2.36
C SER A 190 -15.24 7.92 -3.30
N HIS A 191 -14.36 8.42 -4.16
CA HIS A 191 -14.66 9.56 -5.03
C HIS A 191 -15.81 9.24 -5.99
N LEU A 192 -15.81 8.06 -6.59
CA LEU A 192 -16.81 7.65 -7.57
C LEU A 192 -18.10 7.19 -6.89
N ILE A 193 -18.01 6.49 -5.75
CA ILE A 193 -19.19 6.16 -4.92
C ILE A 193 -19.94 7.44 -4.57
N ARG A 194 -19.24 8.46 -4.06
CA ARG A 194 -19.86 9.73 -3.66
C ARG A 194 -20.40 10.49 -4.86
N LEU A 195 -19.64 10.57 -5.95
CA LEU A 195 -20.08 11.24 -7.17
C LEU A 195 -21.35 10.60 -7.75
N ALA A 196 -21.46 9.27 -7.71
CA ALA A 196 -22.65 8.55 -8.13
C ALA A 196 -23.89 8.94 -7.29
N HIS A 197 -23.72 9.20 -5.99
CA HIS A 197 -24.81 9.69 -5.13
C HIS A 197 -25.19 11.13 -5.44
N GLU A 198 -24.20 12.01 -5.62
CA GLU A 198 -24.40 13.44 -5.94
C GLU A 198 -25.10 13.63 -7.29
N ALA A 199 -24.73 12.83 -8.28
CA ALA A 199 -25.25 12.91 -9.63
C ALA A 199 -26.47 12.02 -9.91
N ASP A 200 -26.94 11.30 -8.88
CA ASP A 200 -28.07 10.37 -8.95
C ASP A 200 -27.91 9.24 -10.00
N VAL A 201 -26.70 8.69 -10.11
CA VAL A 201 -26.34 7.60 -11.04
C VAL A 201 -26.17 6.30 -10.25
N LEU A 202 -27.27 5.81 -9.67
CA LEU A 202 -27.27 4.61 -8.80
C LEU A 202 -28.18 3.47 -9.29
N GLU A 203 -28.90 3.66 -10.39
CA GLU A 203 -29.98 2.76 -10.83
C GLU A 203 -29.56 1.28 -10.93
N ASP A 204 -28.35 1.03 -11.43
CA ASP A 204 -27.78 -0.30 -11.60
C ASP A 204 -26.94 -0.79 -10.40
N LEU A 205 -26.51 0.12 -9.52
CA LEU A 205 -25.52 -0.18 -8.49
C LEU A 205 -26.13 -0.98 -7.34
N ARG A 206 -25.75 -2.26 -7.26
CA ARG A 206 -26.14 -3.18 -6.18
C ARG A 206 -25.33 -2.95 -4.92
N GLY A 207 -24.13 -2.39 -5.03
CA GLY A 207 -23.25 -2.08 -3.92
C GLY A 207 -21.83 -1.72 -4.36
N ALA A 208 -21.00 -1.40 -3.39
CA ALA A 208 -19.60 -1.05 -3.62
C ALA A 208 -18.66 -1.64 -2.56
N ALA A 209 -17.37 -1.64 -2.85
CA ALA A 209 -16.32 -1.97 -1.89
C ALA A 209 -15.31 -0.82 -1.85
N GLU A 210 -14.94 -0.38 -0.64
CA GLU A 210 -14.05 0.75 -0.41
C GLU A 210 -12.79 0.31 0.33
N GLU A 211 -11.63 0.62 -0.26
CA GLU A 211 -10.32 0.12 0.20
C GLU A 211 -9.58 1.02 1.19
N THR A 212 -10.02 2.27 1.39
CA THR A 212 -9.25 3.24 2.19
C THR A 212 -9.95 3.74 3.44
N THR A 213 -9.14 4.18 4.39
CA THR A 213 -9.63 4.86 5.60
C THR A 213 -10.23 6.23 5.27
N SER A 214 -9.59 6.95 4.34
CA SER A 214 -10.02 8.28 3.85
C SER A 214 -11.36 8.19 3.13
N GLY A 215 -11.60 7.15 2.34
CA GLY A 215 -12.89 6.89 1.68
C GLY A 215 -13.98 6.39 2.61
N LEU A 216 -13.68 5.51 3.57
CA LEU A 216 -14.70 5.03 4.53
C LEU A 216 -15.19 6.12 5.49
N THR A 217 -14.36 7.10 5.81
CA THR A 217 -14.72 8.19 6.75
C THR A 217 -15.96 8.99 6.29
N PRO A 218 -16.00 9.58 5.08
CA PRO A 218 -17.18 10.25 4.56
C PRO A 218 -18.34 9.27 4.30
N LEU A 219 -18.10 8.04 3.85
CA LEU A 219 -19.18 7.07 3.63
C LEU A 219 -19.91 6.69 4.92
N ARG A 220 -19.20 6.56 6.04
CA ARG A 220 -19.82 6.36 7.36
C ARG A 220 -20.67 7.55 7.79
N ARG A 221 -20.25 8.79 7.45
CA ARG A 221 -21.06 9.99 7.69
C ARG A 221 -22.32 9.99 6.83
N MET A 222 -22.19 9.69 5.54
CA MET A 222 -23.35 9.55 4.65
C MET A 222 -24.33 8.48 5.15
N ALA A 223 -23.84 7.36 5.68
CA ALA A 223 -24.69 6.33 6.28
C ALA A 223 -25.42 6.84 7.54
N ALA A 224 -24.71 7.53 8.43
CA ALA A 224 -25.30 8.11 9.65
C ALA A 224 -26.37 9.18 9.35
N GLU A 225 -26.20 9.91 8.25
CA GLU A 225 -27.15 10.93 7.76
C GLU A 225 -28.29 10.35 6.90
N GLY A 226 -28.28 9.05 6.61
CA GLY A 226 -29.26 8.41 5.71
C GLY A 226 -29.10 8.78 4.23
N ALA A 227 -27.97 9.39 3.85
CA ALA A 227 -27.66 9.80 2.49
C ALA A 227 -27.05 8.68 1.64
N LEU A 228 -26.42 7.68 2.25
CA LEU A 228 -25.85 6.52 1.55
C LEU A 228 -26.99 5.57 1.12
N ARG A 229 -27.15 5.36 -0.18
CA ARG A 229 -28.29 4.64 -0.78
C ARG A 229 -27.96 3.21 -1.24
N ILE A 230 -26.70 2.81 -1.18
CA ILE A 230 -26.21 1.47 -1.55
C ILE A 230 -25.46 0.83 -0.36
N PRO A 231 -25.36 -0.51 -0.30
CA PRO A 231 -24.44 -1.15 0.64
C PRO A 231 -22.99 -0.96 0.19
N VAL A 232 -22.10 -0.67 1.14
CA VAL A 232 -20.65 -0.61 0.92
C VAL A 232 -19.96 -1.58 1.86
N ILE A 233 -19.10 -2.46 1.34
CA ILE A 233 -18.21 -3.29 2.17
C ILE A 233 -16.93 -2.52 2.48
N ALA A 234 -16.63 -2.40 3.77
CA ALA A 234 -15.41 -1.79 4.29
C ALA A 234 -14.21 -2.72 4.14
N VAL A 235 -13.65 -2.82 2.93
CA VAL A 235 -12.46 -3.62 2.63
C VAL A 235 -11.26 -3.14 3.43
N ASN A 236 -11.11 -1.83 3.61
CA ASN A 236 -10.05 -1.28 4.46
C ASN A 236 -10.06 -1.84 5.89
N ASP A 237 -11.23 -2.10 6.48
CA ASP A 237 -11.32 -2.58 7.87
C ASP A 237 -10.87 -4.05 8.01
N ALA A 238 -10.67 -4.78 6.91
CA ALA A 238 -10.17 -6.14 6.93
C ALA A 238 -8.73 -6.17 7.47
N PRO A 239 -8.42 -7.00 8.48
CA PRO A 239 -7.06 -7.18 8.97
C PRO A 239 -6.08 -7.58 7.85
N MET A 240 -6.49 -8.40 6.88
CA MET A 240 -5.63 -8.77 5.74
C MET A 240 -5.26 -7.58 4.83
N LYS A 241 -6.01 -6.49 4.90
CA LYS A 241 -5.67 -5.22 4.26
C LYS A 241 -4.82 -4.36 5.20
N THR A 242 -5.40 -3.84 6.27
CA THR A 242 -4.76 -2.82 7.13
C THR A 242 -3.49 -3.27 7.84
N ALA A 243 -3.39 -4.54 8.24
CA ALA A 243 -2.22 -5.03 8.97
C ALA A 243 -1.00 -5.26 8.05
N PHE A 244 -1.24 -5.43 6.75
CA PHE A 244 -0.20 -5.79 5.78
C PHE A 244 0.15 -4.62 4.87
N ASP A 245 -0.85 -4.05 4.21
CA ASP A 245 -0.73 -2.93 3.29
C ASP A 245 -0.01 -1.74 3.91
N ASN A 246 -0.65 -1.13 4.90
CA ASN A 246 -0.18 0.12 5.48
C ASN A 246 1.16 -0.06 6.20
N ARG A 247 1.35 -1.19 6.91
CA ARG A 247 2.52 -1.40 7.77
C ARG A 247 3.74 -1.90 7.01
N TYR A 248 3.56 -2.88 6.12
CA TYR A 248 4.67 -3.51 5.39
C TYR A 248 4.81 -2.94 3.98
N GLY A 249 3.70 -2.76 3.27
CA GLY A 249 3.69 -2.21 1.92
C GLY A 249 4.11 -0.75 1.88
N THR A 250 3.34 0.14 2.52
CA THR A 250 3.62 1.58 2.52
C THR A 250 4.93 1.88 3.24
N GLY A 251 5.20 1.17 4.35
CA GLY A 251 6.47 1.28 5.08
C GLY A 251 7.69 1.02 4.19
N GLN A 252 7.72 -0.11 3.45
CA GLN A 252 8.82 -0.45 2.56
C GLN A 252 8.89 0.52 1.37
N SER A 253 7.78 0.66 0.64
CA SER A 253 7.74 1.39 -0.63
C SER A 253 8.06 2.88 -0.43
N CYS A 254 7.50 3.55 0.58
CA CYS A 254 7.78 4.96 0.83
C CYS A 254 9.22 5.19 1.26
N VAL A 255 9.73 4.40 2.23
CA VAL A 255 11.09 4.60 2.74
C VAL A 255 12.14 4.29 1.67
N PHE A 256 11.91 3.27 0.83
CA PHE A 256 12.84 2.95 -0.25
C PHE A 256 12.81 3.99 -1.36
N ALA A 257 11.62 4.50 -1.74
CA ALA A 257 11.50 5.59 -2.69
C ALA A 257 12.21 6.88 -2.20
N ILE A 258 11.99 7.25 -0.93
CA ILE A 258 12.70 8.39 -0.31
C ILE A 258 14.22 8.16 -0.36
N ALA A 259 14.69 6.98 0.03
CA ALA A 259 16.11 6.66 0.03
C ALA A 259 16.70 6.68 -1.39
N ASP A 260 16.00 6.17 -2.41
CA ASP A 260 16.42 6.22 -3.82
C ASP A 260 16.55 7.66 -4.32
N VAL A 261 15.54 8.51 -4.06
CA VAL A 261 15.56 9.93 -4.46
C VAL A 261 16.71 10.69 -3.80
N LEU A 262 16.92 10.47 -2.50
CA LEU A 262 18.00 11.14 -1.77
C LEU A 262 19.39 10.66 -2.19
N ASP A 263 19.56 9.35 -2.42
CA ASP A 263 20.84 8.75 -2.84
C ASP A 263 21.26 9.27 -4.24
N ALA A 264 20.29 9.51 -5.14
CA ALA A 264 20.53 10.17 -6.43
C ALA A 264 21.05 11.62 -6.28
N ALA A 265 20.69 12.30 -5.19
CA ALA A 265 21.20 13.62 -4.83
C ALA A 265 22.51 13.58 -4.02
N GLY A 266 23.07 12.39 -3.77
CA GLY A 266 24.24 12.20 -2.91
C GLY A 266 23.97 12.44 -1.42
N ILE A 267 22.70 12.36 -1.00
CA ILE A 267 22.27 12.51 0.40
C ILE A 267 21.92 11.12 0.94
N ALA A 268 22.60 10.67 1.99
CA ALA A 268 22.21 9.42 2.64
C ALA A 268 21.01 9.67 3.57
N LEU A 269 20.14 8.66 3.71
CA LEU A 269 19.03 8.68 4.67
C LEU A 269 19.50 8.94 6.11
N ARG A 270 20.75 8.60 6.41
CA ARG A 270 21.39 8.69 7.74
C ARG A 270 22.15 9.99 7.98
N ASP A 271 22.23 10.90 7.00
CA ASP A 271 22.92 12.18 7.14
C ASP A 271 22.13 13.17 8.03
N GLN A 272 20.93 12.79 8.44
CA GLN A 272 20.02 13.54 9.30
C GLN A 272 19.21 12.58 10.17
N PRO A 273 18.68 13.03 11.31
CA PRO A 273 17.59 12.33 11.98
C PRO A 273 16.33 12.31 11.10
N ALA A 274 15.45 11.36 11.34
CA ALA A 274 14.13 11.30 10.72
C ALA A 274 13.02 11.51 11.76
N VAL A 275 11.94 12.17 11.37
CA VAL A 275 10.75 12.39 12.19
C VAL A 275 9.55 11.89 11.42
N VAL A 276 8.80 10.97 12.02
CA VAL A 276 7.54 10.48 11.46
C VAL A 276 6.38 11.22 12.13
N VAL A 277 5.54 11.87 11.32
CA VAL A 277 4.35 12.59 11.78
C VAL A 277 3.14 11.68 11.63
N GLY A 278 2.57 11.24 12.75
CA GLY A 278 1.54 10.20 12.80
C GLY A 278 2.14 8.81 13.02
N TYR A 279 1.54 8.05 13.93
CA TYR A 279 1.97 6.72 14.34
C TYR A 279 0.81 5.72 14.33
N GLY A 280 -0.06 5.85 13.31
CA GLY A 280 -0.97 4.79 12.87
C GLY A 280 -0.24 3.70 12.08
N PRO A 281 -0.95 2.77 11.42
CA PRO A 281 -0.33 1.65 10.71
C PRO A 281 0.74 2.06 9.66
N VAL A 282 0.50 3.14 8.90
CA VAL A 282 1.49 3.70 7.96
C VAL A 282 2.71 4.22 8.70
N GLY A 283 2.51 5.07 9.72
CA GLY A 283 3.59 5.64 10.53
C GLY A 283 4.42 4.59 11.25
N GLU A 284 3.81 3.52 11.76
CA GLU A 284 4.50 2.35 12.33
C GLU A 284 5.41 1.70 11.29
N GLY A 285 4.91 1.51 10.06
CA GLY A 285 5.65 0.97 8.94
C GLY A 285 6.85 1.84 8.56
N VAL A 286 6.61 3.13 8.35
CA VAL A 286 7.64 4.12 7.99
C VAL A 286 8.73 4.17 9.07
N ALA A 287 8.36 4.31 10.34
CA ALA A 287 9.32 4.37 11.44
C ALA A 287 10.16 3.09 11.55
N ALA A 288 9.54 1.92 11.39
CA ALA A 288 10.22 0.64 11.44
C ALA A 288 11.24 0.49 10.29
N HIS A 289 10.88 0.87 9.06
CA HIS A 289 11.77 0.77 7.90
C HIS A 289 12.90 1.80 7.94
N LEU A 290 12.62 3.05 8.34
CA LEU A 290 13.66 4.06 8.58
C LEU A 290 14.70 3.56 9.61
N ARG A 291 14.23 2.97 10.73
CA ARG A 291 15.11 2.39 11.75
C ARG A 291 15.83 1.13 11.26
N ALA A 292 15.20 0.28 10.45
CA ALA A 292 15.84 -0.89 9.86
C ALA A 292 16.99 -0.50 8.90
N LEU A 293 16.81 0.63 8.20
CA LEU A 293 17.87 1.29 7.44
C LEU A 293 18.83 2.10 8.32
N GLY A 294 18.69 2.11 9.65
CA GLY A 294 19.65 2.73 10.57
C GLY A 294 19.53 4.24 10.73
N ALA A 295 18.39 4.84 10.33
CA ALA A 295 18.10 6.22 10.70
C ALA A 295 17.80 6.35 12.20
N VAL A 296 18.12 7.50 12.79
CA VAL A 296 17.67 7.87 14.15
C VAL A 296 16.26 8.45 14.02
N VAL A 297 15.26 7.75 14.54
CA VAL A 297 13.85 8.06 14.31
C VAL A 297 13.19 8.66 15.55
N GLY A 298 12.61 9.85 15.38
CA GLY A 298 11.63 10.45 16.27
C GLY A 298 10.21 10.30 15.73
N VAL A 299 9.22 10.42 16.60
CA VAL A 299 7.79 10.34 16.27
C VAL A 299 7.04 11.50 16.93
N THR A 300 6.11 12.08 16.20
CA THR A 300 5.11 13.01 16.76
C THR A 300 3.70 12.50 16.48
N GLU A 301 2.81 12.67 17.45
CA GLU A 301 1.43 12.16 17.41
C GLU A 301 0.49 13.09 18.17
N THR A 302 -0.76 13.15 17.70
CA THR A 302 -1.85 13.85 18.38
C THR A 302 -2.65 12.90 19.27
N ASP A 303 -2.66 11.59 18.97
CA ASP A 303 -3.24 10.56 19.81
C ASP A 303 -2.26 10.16 20.93
N PRO A 304 -2.58 10.40 22.22
CA PRO A 304 -1.67 10.10 23.33
C PRO A 304 -1.39 8.60 23.50
N VAL A 305 -2.30 7.72 23.10
CA VAL A 305 -2.11 6.26 23.15
C VAL A 305 -1.08 5.84 22.11
N ARG A 306 -1.18 6.38 20.89
CA ARG A 306 -0.22 6.09 19.82
C ARG A 306 1.14 6.70 20.11
N ALA A 307 1.20 7.91 20.67
CA ALA A 307 2.44 8.53 21.14
C ALA A 307 3.11 7.66 22.21
N LEU A 308 2.36 7.20 23.23
CA LEU A 308 2.91 6.32 24.27
C LEU A 308 3.40 4.99 23.70
N ARG A 309 2.69 4.42 22.71
CA ARG A 309 3.13 3.23 21.99
C ARG A 309 4.44 3.47 21.24
N ALA A 310 4.58 4.58 20.52
CA ALA A 310 5.82 4.94 19.83
C ALA A 310 7.01 5.02 20.79
N ALA A 311 6.81 5.60 21.98
CA ALA A 311 7.85 5.64 23.02
C ALA A 311 8.24 4.22 23.49
N HIS A 312 7.27 3.32 23.67
CA HIS A 312 7.54 1.92 24.05
C HIS A 312 8.17 1.10 22.92
N ASP A 313 7.90 1.45 21.66
CA ASP A 313 8.58 0.88 20.50
C ASP A 313 10.02 1.40 20.36
N GLY A 314 10.43 2.36 21.19
CA GLY A 314 11.81 2.84 21.34
C GLY A 314 12.14 4.12 20.56
N TYR A 315 11.13 4.88 20.13
CA TYR A 315 11.33 6.14 19.40
C TYR A 315 11.33 7.35 20.35
N ALA A 316 12.09 8.40 19.99
CA ALA A 316 11.99 9.67 20.67
C ALA A 316 10.66 10.33 20.32
N THR A 317 9.79 10.55 21.31
CA THR A 317 8.49 11.19 21.10
C THR A 317 8.51 12.64 21.54
N GLY A 318 7.95 13.54 20.73
CA GLY A 318 7.96 14.96 21.03
C GLY A 318 7.08 15.77 20.10
N LEU A 319 7.15 17.09 20.25
CA LEU A 319 6.43 18.03 19.41
C LEU A 319 7.17 18.20 18.09
N LEU A 320 6.42 18.36 16.99
CA LEU A 320 7.01 18.46 15.65
C LEU A 320 8.05 19.59 15.57
N ARG A 321 7.74 20.77 16.09
CA ARG A 321 8.65 21.93 16.12
C ARG A 321 9.99 21.66 16.82
N ASP A 322 10.04 20.71 17.76
CA ASP A 322 11.25 20.40 18.51
C ASP A 322 12.09 19.32 17.79
N LEU A 323 11.45 18.45 17.02
CA LEU A 323 12.09 17.32 16.33
C LEU A 323 12.44 17.62 14.86
N ALA A 324 11.65 18.46 14.18
CA ALA A 324 11.78 18.78 12.77
C ALA A 324 13.08 19.51 12.36
N PRO A 325 13.68 20.41 13.17
CA PRO A 325 14.85 21.18 12.74
C PRO A 325 15.99 20.29 12.21
N GLY A 326 16.34 20.47 10.94
CA GLY A 326 17.41 19.71 10.26
C GLY A 326 17.09 18.24 9.95
N ALA A 327 15.87 17.77 10.22
CA ALA A 327 15.47 16.38 10.02
C ALA A 327 14.91 16.10 8.61
N LEU A 328 14.85 14.81 8.26
CA LEU A 328 13.89 14.28 7.29
C LEU A 328 12.53 14.15 7.99
N VAL A 329 11.55 14.94 7.59
CA VAL A 329 10.19 14.85 8.10
C VAL A 329 9.35 14.04 7.13
N VAL A 330 8.72 12.97 7.61
CA VAL A 330 7.83 12.11 6.81
C VAL A 330 6.42 12.19 7.38
N SER A 331 5.48 12.76 6.61
CA SER A 331 4.06 12.76 6.97
C SER A 331 3.44 11.39 6.71
N ALA A 332 2.74 10.85 7.70
CA ALA A 332 2.05 9.57 7.65
C ALA A 332 0.66 9.64 8.31
N THR A 333 0.02 10.83 8.26
CA THR A 333 -1.27 11.09 8.89
C THR A 333 -2.44 10.86 7.94
N GLY A 334 -2.25 11.16 6.64
CA GLY A 334 -3.36 11.22 5.68
C GLY A 334 -4.35 12.34 6.02
N VAL A 335 -3.85 13.45 6.59
CA VAL A 335 -4.66 14.61 7.01
C VAL A 335 -4.10 15.89 6.37
N PRO A 336 -4.95 16.73 5.73
CA PRO A 336 -4.53 18.03 5.23
C PRO A 336 -3.89 18.91 6.31
N HIS A 337 -2.97 19.78 5.91
CA HIS A 337 -2.26 20.74 6.77
C HIS A 337 -1.44 20.08 7.89
N THR A 338 -0.91 18.87 7.63
CA THR A 338 -0.07 18.18 8.61
C THR A 338 1.32 18.80 8.69
N ILE A 339 1.89 19.19 7.55
CA ILE A 339 3.20 19.85 7.47
C ILE A 339 2.99 21.32 7.11
N ASP A 340 3.17 22.19 8.10
CA ASP A 340 2.96 23.63 7.96
C ASP A 340 4.19 24.39 7.43
N ALA A 341 4.01 25.68 7.12
CA ALA A 341 5.07 26.56 6.64
C ALA A 341 6.23 26.79 7.64
N GLU A 342 5.99 26.62 8.94
CA GLU A 342 7.07 26.66 9.94
C GLU A 342 7.95 25.41 9.83
N THR A 343 7.33 24.24 9.73
CA THR A 343 8.01 22.96 9.53
C THR A 343 8.78 22.95 8.20
N LEU A 344 8.19 23.47 7.11
CA LEU A 344 8.87 23.57 5.81
C LEU A 344 10.14 24.44 5.83
N ARG A 345 10.21 25.43 6.72
CA ARG A 345 11.42 26.26 6.90
C ARG A 345 12.46 25.62 7.82
N ALA A 346 12.02 24.81 8.78
CA ALA A 346 12.89 24.20 9.78
C ALA A 346 13.47 22.85 9.33
N ALA A 347 12.68 22.05 8.62
CA ALA A 347 13.06 20.73 8.14
C ALA A 347 14.16 20.80 7.09
N ARG A 348 14.99 19.75 7.01
CA ARG A 348 15.97 19.61 5.92
C ARG A 348 15.30 19.03 4.69
N ILE A 349 14.47 18.00 4.88
CA ILE A 349 13.77 17.26 3.82
C ILE A 349 12.34 17.00 4.30
N VAL A 350 11.36 17.09 3.39
CA VAL A 350 9.97 16.70 3.61
C VAL A 350 9.56 15.66 2.58
N ALA A 351 8.90 14.59 3.04
CA ALA A 351 8.28 13.55 2.22
C ALA A 351 6.91 13.16 2.78
N VAL A 352 6.05 12.56 1.96
CA VAL A 352 4.68 12.19 2.34
C VAL A 352 4.40 10.73 2.01
N ALA A 353 3.90 9.99 3.00
CA ALA A 353 3.44 8.61 2.90
C ALA A 353 1.92 8.47 3.09
N GLY A 354 1.21 9.52 3.52
CA GLY A 354 -0.25 9.52 3.69
C GLY A 354 -0.99 9.70 2.36
N GLY A 355 -0.62 10.72 1.60
CA GLY A 355 -1.00 10.89 0.20
C GLY A 355 -2.35 11.56 -0.04
N VAL A 356 -2.86 12.34 0.92
CA VAL A 356 -4.08 13.13 0.71
C VAL A 356 -3.75 14.53 0.15
N PRO A 357 -4.68 15.17 -0.59
CA PRO A 357 -4.52 16.56 -1.01
C PRO A 357 -4.22 17.47 0.17
N GLU A 358 -3.30 18.43 -0.03
CA GLU A 358 -2.90 19.45 0.95
C GLU A 358 -2.31 18.90 2.26
N GLU A 359 -1.80 17.66 2.30
CA GLU A 359 -1.10 17.13 3.49
C GLU A 359 0.14 17.98 3.88
N VAL A 360 0.71 18.69 2.90
CA VAL A 360 1.77 19.70 3.06
C VAL A 360 1.23 21.05 2.60
N ASP A 361 1.41 22.08 3.42
CA ASP A 361 1.04 23.47 3.14
C ASP A 361 2.04 24.11 2.15
N LEU A 362 1.97 23.67 0.90
CA LEU A 362 2.92 24.00 -0.15
C LEU A 362 2.19 24.57 -1.37
N ASP A 363 2.65 25.73 -1.85
CA ASP A 363 2.35 26.19 -3.20
C ASP A 363 3.36 25.58 -4.18
N LEU A 364 2.86 24.83 -5.16
CA LEU A 364 3.68 24.21 -6.19
C LEU A 364 4.46 25.22 -7.04
N ALA A 365 4.04 26.49 -7.07
CA ALA A 365 4.75 27.56 -7.76
C ALA A 365 6.07 27.95 -7.07
N ASP A 366 6.21 27.64 -5.77
CA ASP A 366 7.40 27.95 -4.97
C ASP A 366 8.48 26.85 -5.05
N LEU A 367 8.21 25.76 -5.80
CA LEU A 367 9.14 24.66 -6.00
C LEU A 367 10.15 24.95 -7.11
N HIS A 368 11.41 24.68 -6.82
CA HIS A 368 12.51 24.77 -7.75
C HIS A 368 13.22 23.41 -7.88
N PRO A 369 13.34 22.83 -9.09
CA PRO A 369 14.00 21.54 -9.28
C PRO A 369 15.46 21.57 -8.80
N VAL A 370 15.86 20.54 -8.05
CA VAL A 370 17.26 20.35 -7.67
C VAL A 370 18.02 19.75 -8.84
N SER A 371 19.21 20.28 -9.14
CA SER A 371 20.05 19.78 -10.23
C SER A 371 21.41 19.33 -9.73
N LEU A 372 21.93 18.24 -10.31
CA LEU A 372 23.29 17.76 -10.11
C LEU A 372 24.00 17.73 -11.46
N ALA A 373 25.16 18.40 -11.56
CA ALA A 373 25.90 18.53 -12.82
C ALA A 373 25.03 19.02 -14.00
N ASP A 374 24.22 20.06 -13.74
CA ASP A 374 23.28 20.68 -14.69
C ASP A 374 22.14 19.78 -15.21
N ALA A 375 21.95 18.59 -14.63
CA ALA A 375 20.80 17.73 -14.88
C ALA A 375 19.80 17.80 -13.70
N PRO A 376 18.50 18.05 -13.96
CA PRO A 376 17.48 18.02 -12.91
C PRO A 376 17.35 16.60 -12.34
N LEU A 377 17.32 16.49 -11.02
CA LEU A 377 17.08 15.25 -10.31
C LEU A 377 15.57 14.97 -10.28
N PRO A 378 15.12 13.80 -10.77
CA PRO A 378 13.71 13.44 -10.70
C PRO A 378 13.18 13.45 -9.26
N HIS A 379 11.96 13.96 -9.08
CA HIS A 379 11.20 13.93 -7.83
C HIS A 379 11.87 14.65 -6.64
N LEU A 380 12.80 15.58 -6.90
CA LEU A 380 13.43 16.37 -5.84
C LEU A 380 13.42 17.86 -6.19
N ASP A 381 12.68 18.61 -5.39
CA ASP A 381 12.57 20.06 -5.50
C ASP A 381 13.06 20.72 -4.20
N ARG A 382 13.26 22.04 -4.25
CA ARG A 382 13.48 22.88 -3.08
C ARG A 382 12.40 23.94 -3.03
N ILE A 383 11.81 24.17 -1.86
CA ILE A 383 10.89 25.29 -1.64
C ILE A 383 11.69 26.54 -1.26
N GLY A 384 11.82 27.52 -2.15
CA GLY A 384 12.62 28.74 -1.91
C GLY A 384 13.99 28.46 -1.26
N ASP A 385 14.25 29.04 -0.09
CA ASP A 385 15.44 28.79 0.74
C ASP A 385 15.23 27.71 1.84
N GLY A 386 14.09 27.02 1.83
CA GLY A 386 13.65 26.04 2.82
C GLY A 386 14.04 24.60 2.51
N ALA A 387 13.18 23.66 2.92
CA ALA A 387 13.42 22.22 2.80
C ALA A 387 13.55 21.71 1.35
N LEU A 388 14.21 20.56 1.21
CA LEU A 388 14.05 19.70 0.05
C LEU A 388 12.69 18.99 0.10
N ILE A 389 11.95 19.00 -0.99
CA ILE A 389 10.63 18.40 -1.11
C ILE A 389 10.72 17.18 -2.03
N VAL A 390 10.46 16.00 -1.48
CA VAL A 390 10.40 14.76 -2.24
C VAL A 390 9.03 14.65 -2.91
N ALA A 391 9.04 14.26 -4.19
CA ALA A 391 7.84 14.02 -5.00
C ALA A 391 6.82 15.18 -4.95
N ARG A 392 7.30 16.43 -4.89
CA ARG A 392 6.46 17.64 -4.82
C ARG A 392 5.44 17.65 -3.66
N GLY A 393 5.68 16.87 -2.60
CA GLY A 393 4.77 16.72 -1.46
C GLY A 393 3.62 15.73 -1.69
N GLY A 394 3.60 15.02 -2.82
CA GLY A 394 2.65 13.94 -3.09
C GLY A 394 3.03 12.62 -2.42
N CYS A 395 2.15 11.62 -2.56
CA CYS A 395 2.38 10.28 -2.03
C CYS A 395 3.64 9.65 -2.66
N VAL A 396 4.73 9.55 -1.90
CA VAL A 396 6.07 9.35 -2.45
C VAL A 396 6.24 8.00 -3.14
N ASN A 397 5.62 6.93 -2.64
CA ASN A 397 5.71 5.62 -3.24
C ASN A 397 4.94 5.51 -4.57
N LEU A 398 3.90 6.32 -4.78
CA LEU A 398 3.19 6.39 -6.06
C LEU A 398 3.88 7.32 -7.04
N ALA A 399 4.34 8.47 -6.56
CA ALA A 399 4.90 9.52 -7.40
C ALA A 399 6.37 9.29 -7.80
N ALA A 400 7.15 8.57 -6.98
CA ALA A 400 8.58 8.32 -7.21
C ALA A 400 8.94 6.82 -7.24
N ALA A 401 7.96 5.93 -7.17
CA ALA A 401 8.13 4.48 -7.31
C ALA A 401 6.86 3.85 -7.91
N GLU A 402 6.77 2.51 -7.90
CA GLU A 402 5.63 1.76 -8.44
C GLU A 402 4.62 1.35 -7.34
N GLY A 403 4.40 2.20 -6.33
CA GLY A 403 3.48 1.96 -5.24
C GLY A 403 3.86 0.81 -4.30
N ASN A 404 2.85 0.21 -3.68
CA ASN A 404 3.06 -0.90 -2.74
C ASN A 404 3.57 -2.18 -3.45
N PRO A 405 4.32 -3.05 -2.76
CA PRO A 405 4.78 -4.33 -3.32
C PRO A 405 3.65 -5.22 -3.85
N ILE A 406 3.93 -5.99 -4.90
CA ILE A 406 2.95 -6.86 -5.56
C ILE A 406 2.29 -7.84 -4.57
N GLU A 407 3.06 -8.49 -3.69
CA GLU A 407 2.51 -9.48 -2.76
C GLU A 407 1.70 -8.86 -1.62
N ILE A 408 1.80 -7.54 -1.43
CA ILE A 408 0.92 -6.80 -0.53
C ILE A 408 -0.41 -6.52 -1.24
N MET A 409 -0.36 -6.02 -2.47
CA MET A 409 -1.57 -5.80 -3.27
C MET A 409 -2.30 -7.11 -3.58
N ASP A 410 -1.59 -8.24 -3.67
CA ASP A 410 -2.21 -9.56 -3.75
C ASP A 410 -3.15 -9.85 -2.56
N LEU A 411 -2.80 -9.38 -1.35
CA LEU A 411 -3.65 -9.54 -0.17
C LEU A 411 -4.84 -8.57 -0.20
N SER A 412 -4.60 -7.30 -0.52
CA SER A 412 -5.68 -6.30 -0.59
C SER A 412 -6.70 -6.65 -1.67
N PHE A 413 -6.24 -7.04 -2.87
CA PHE A 413 -7.13 -7.44 -3.95
C PHE A 413 -7.79 -8.80 -3.74
N ALA A 414 -7.17 -9.71 -2.98
CA ALA A 414 -7.85 -10.90 -2.50
C ALA A 414 -9.05 -10.57 -1.58
N VAL A 415 -8.93 -9.53 -0.75
CA VAL A 415 -10.05 -9.01 0.06
C VAL A 415 -11.10 -8.36 -0.84
N GLN A 416 -10.71 -7.55 -1.84
CA GLN A 416 -11.64 -6.95 -2.81
C GLN A 416 -12.44 -8.00 -3.60
N LEU A 417 -11.76 -9.01 -4.17
CA LEU A 417 -12.40 -10.11 -4.88
C LEU A 417 -13.37 -10.88 -3.97
N SER A 418 -13.01 -11.04 -2.69
CA SER A 418 -13.91 -11.64 -1.69
C SER A 418 -15.10 -10.74 -1.38
N ALA A 419 -14.93 -9.42 -1.34
CA ALA A 419 -16.02 -8.46 -1.14
C ALA A 419 -17.01 -8.48 -2.31
N VAL A 420 -16.55 -8.67 -3.54
CA VAL A 420 -17.41 -8.92 -4.72
C VAL A 420 -18.33 -10.12 -4.47
N ALA A 421 -17.81 -11.25 -3.97
CA ALA A 421 -18.64 -12.41 -3.65
C ALA A 421 -19.69 -12.11 -2.57
N GLN A 422 -19.33 -11.31 -1.57
CA GLN A 422 -20.24 -10.93 -0.48
C GLN A 422 -21.38 -10.04 -0.98
N LEU A 423 -21.07 -9.01 -1.80
CA LEU A 423 -22.09 -8.12 -2.40
C LEU A 423 -23.03 -8.86 -3.36
N LEU A 424 -22.53 -9.89 -4.05
CA LEU A 424 -23.33 -10.70 -4.97
C LEU A 424 -24.16 -11.78 -4.30
N GLY A 425 -23.80 -12.17 -3.07
CA GLY A 425 -24.48 -13.17 -2.27
C GLY A 425 -25.79 -12.66 -1.66
N SER A 426 -25.81 -12.50 -0.34
CA SER A 426 -27.01 -12.07 0.38
C SER A 426 -27.23 -10.56 0.24
N PRO A 427 -28.47 -10.08 0.00
CA PRO A 427 -28.76 -8.65 -0.04
C PRO A 427 -28.38 -7.97 1.28
N LEU A 428 -27.64 -6.87 1.17
CA LEU A 428 -27.29 -6.00 2.29
C LEU A 428 -28.12 -4.70 2.20
N PRO A 429 -28.62 -4.16 3.33
CA PRO A 429 -29.26 -2.85 3.33
C PRO A 429 -28.25 -1.74 3.05
N PRO A 430 -28.68 -0.55 2.59
CA PRO A 430 -27.81 0.61 2.48
C PRO A 430 -27.05 0.90 3.77
N GLY A 431 -25.76 1.23 3.66
CA GLY A 431 -24.89 1.40 4.82
C GLY A 431 -23.48 0.88 4.59
N VAL A 432 -22.57 1.18 5.52
CA VAL A 432 -21.21 0.64 5.54
C VAL A 432 -21.20 -0.63 6.38
N HIS A 433 -20.79 -1.74 5.77
CA HIS A 433 -20.76 -3.07 6.38
C HIS A 433 -19.32 -3.52 6.62
N PRO A 434 -19.02 -4.14 7.76
CA PRO A 434 -17.70 -4.69 8.01
C PRO A 434 -17.41 -5.86 7.05
N PHE A 435 -16.14 -6.01 6.67
CA PHE A 435 -15.71 -7.19 5.95
C PHE A 435 -15.84 -8.45 6.85
N PRO A 436 -16.45 -9.57 6.38
CA PRO A 436 -16.68 -10.74 7.22
C PRO A 436 -15.39 -11.40 7.72
N ALA A 437 -15.33 -11.70 9.02
CA ALA A 437 -14.13 -12.26 9.66
C ALA A 437 -13.76 -13.65 9.09
N GLU A 438 -14.75 -14.47 8.72
CA GLU A 438 -14.51 -15.78 8.11
C GLU A 438 -13.88 -15.66 6.72
N ALA A 439 -14.27 -14.64 5.95
CA ALA A 439 -13.71 -14.34 4.63
C ALA A 439 -12.26 -13.83 4.77
N ASP A 440 -12.01 -12.94 5.73
CA ASP A 440 -10.66 -12.44 6.04
C ASP A 440 -9.71 -13.57 6.44
N ALA A 441 -10.19 -14.47 7.32
CA ALA A 441 -9.45 -15.65 7.70
C ALA A 441 -9.23 -16.63 6.53
N ALA A 442 -10.12 -16.65 5.53
CA ALA A 442 -9.93 -17.46 4.33
C ALA A 442 -8.82 -16.88 3.43
N VAL A 443 -8.76 -15.56 3.27
CA VAL A 443 -7.67 -14.86 2.57
C VAL A 443 -6.34 -15.15 3.27
N ALA A 444 -6.27 -15.04 4.60
CA ALA A 444 -5.08 -15.38 5.38
C ALA A 444 -4.60 -16.82 5.14
N ARG A 445 -5.52 -17.80 5.16
CA ARG A 445 -5.19 -19.21 4.90
C ARG A 445 -4.69 -19.43 3.48
N ALA A 446 -5.30 -18.79 2.49
CA ALA A 446 -4.85 -18.86 1.10
C ALA A 446 -3.44 -18.28 0.93
N ALA A 447 -3.15 -17.14 1.58
CA ALA A 447 -1.83 -16.53 1.59
C ALA A 447 -0.76 -17.42 2.24
N LEU A 448 -1.06 -18.03 3.39
CA LEU A 448 -0.14 -18.98 4.04
C LEU A 448 0.10 -20.21 3.15
N ALA A 449 -0.96 -20.78 2.58
CA ALA A 449 -0.85 -21.94 1.69
C ALA A 449 -0.03 -21.64 0.44
N ALA A 450 -0.19 -20.47 -0.18
CA ALA A 450 0.61 -20.01 -1.31
C ALA A 450 2.12 -19.91 -0.96
N ARG A 451 2.44 -19.67 0.31
CA ARG A 451 3.82 -19.65 0.84
C ARG A 451 4.31 -21.03 1.33
N GLY A 452 3.50 -22.07 1.19
CA GLY A 452 3.80 -23.41 1.72
C GLY A 452 3.77 -23.50 3.25
N GLU A 453 3.19 -22.49 3.92
CA GLU A 453 3.07 -22.43 5.37
C GLU A 453 1.75 -23.04 5.86
N ARG A 454 1.76 -23.55 7.10
CA ARG A 454 0.59 -24.13 7.77
C ARG A 454 0.36 -23.42 9.10
N VAL A 455 -0.90 -23.31 9.48
CA VAL A 455 -1.32 -22.78 10.79
C VAL A 455 -2.01 -23.88 11.60
N ASP A 456 -1.79 -23.88 12.91
CA ASP A 456 -2.43 -24.84 13.81
C ASP A 456 -3.95 -24.64 13.87
N ALA A 457 -4.66 -25.75 14.10
CA ALA A 457 -6.07 -25.73 14.42
C ALA A 457 -6.27 -25.86 15.93
N ARG A 458 -7.26 -25.14 16.48
CA ARG A 458 -7.66 -25.34 17.88
C ARG A 458 -8.14 -26.77 18.08
N SER A 459 -7.63 -27.46 19.08
CA SER A 459 -8.14 -28.78 19.47
C SER A 459 -9.59 -28.69 19.94
N GLU A 460 -10.33 -29.80 19.89
CA GLU A 460 -11.70 -29.82 20.39
C GLU A 460 -11.80 -29.38 21.87
N ALA A 461 -10.79 -29.71 22.68
CA ALA A 461 -10.72 -29.29 24.07
C ALA A 461 -10.61 -27.76 24.21
N GLN A 462 -9.80 -27.12 23.35
CA GLN A 462 -9.69 -25.66 23.31
C GLN A 462 -11.00 -25.02 22.86
N GLN A 463 -11.67 -25.58 21.85
CA GLN A 463 -12.96 -25.08 21.36
C GLN A 463 -14.05 -25.19 22.44
N ARG A 464 -14.17 -26.35 23.11
CA ARG A 464 -15.10 -26.56 24.23
C ARG A 464 -14.83 -25.60 25.38
N ALA A 465 -13.56 -25.38 25.73
CA ALA A 465 -13.18 -24.47 26.81
C ALA A 465 -13.54 -23.00 26.51
N GLN A 466 -13.50 -22.58 25.25
CA GLN A 466 -13.88 -21.22 24.83
C GLN A 466 -15.40 -20.99 24.82
N GLN A 467 -16.20 -22.06 24.73
CA GLN A 467 -17.67 -21.97 24.77
C GLN A 467 -18.22 -21.90 26.20
N ASP A 468 -17.45 -22.30 27.22
CA ASP A 468 -17.90 -22.19 28.61
C ASP A 468 -17.44 -20.86 29.22
N TRP A 469 -18.37 -19.91 29.32
CA TRP A 469 -18.15 -18.62 29.97
C TRP A 469 -17.91 -18.74 31.49
N ARG A 470 -18.25 -19.89 32.10
CA ARG A 470 -18.05 -20.09 33.54
C ARG A 470 -16.58 -20.15 33.86
N SER A 471 -16.16 -19.32 34.80
CA SER A 471 -14.79 -19.31 35.30
C SER A 471 -14.38 -20.71 35.79
N PRO A 472 -13.34 -21.32 35.19
CA PRO A 472 -12.77 -22.57 35.69
C PRO A 472 -12.29 -22.44 37.14
N ARG A 473 -11.96 -21.21 37.59
CA ARG A 473 -11.50 -20.91 38.95
C ARG A 473 -12.57 -21.17 40.02
N TYR A 474 -13.86 -21.17 39.67
CA TYR A 474 -14.97 -21.31 40.62
C TYR A 474 -15.86 -22.54 40.38
N ARG A 475 -15.43 -23.50 39.55
CA ARG A 475 -16.19 -24.75 39.36
C ARG A 475 -16.18 -25.57 40.65
N ALA A 476 -17.35 -25.95 41.15
CA ALA A 476 -17.48 -26.84 42.30
C ALA A 476 -16.93 -28.23 41.92
N GLY A 477 -15.75 -28.58 42.43
CA GLY A 477 -15.13 -29.87 42.17
C GLY A 477 -13.72 -29.85 41.55
N GLY A 478 -12.81 -28.94 41.94
CA GLY A 478 -11.40 -29.31 42.03
C GLY A 478 -10.34 -28.24 41.72
N ARG A 479 -9.37 -28.13 42.64
CA ARG A 479 -8.06 -28.72 42.39
C ARG A 479 -7.87 -29.88 43.37
N ALA A 480 -7.73 -31.10 42.85
CA ALA A 480 -6.88 -32.13 43.43
C ALA A 480 -5.66 -32.23 42.52
#